data_AF-A0A7T2U1C3-F1
#
_entry.id   AF-A0A7T2U1C3-F1
#
_cell.length_a   1.000
_cell.length_b   1.000
_cell.length_c   1.000
_cell.angle_alpha   90.00
_cell.angle_beta   90.00
_cell.angle_gamma   90.00
#
_symmetry.space_group_name_H-M   'P 1'
#
loop_
_entity.id
_entity.type
_entity.pdbx_description
1 polymer ?
#
loop_
_entity_poly.entity_id
_entity_poly.type
_entity_poly.pdbx_seq_one_letter_code
_entity_poly.pdbx_strand_id
1 'polypeptide(L)' 'MFKKVVNDHPGFMKVNSTKSGADPAVVAFAEAHGLVVVTYETMAKKDAAPKIPNVCEARGLECVQLIDVLRAVDFKLGG' A
#
# COMPACT_ATOMS: atom_id res chain seq x y z
N MET A 1 8.26 13.08 -5.09
CA MET A 1 7.91 11.66 -4.85
C MET A 1 6.42 11.40 -5.03
N PHE A 2 5.54 12.04 -4.25
CA PHE A 2 4.07 11.93 -4.36
C PHE A 2 3.50 12.13 -5.79
N LYS A 3 3.94 13.19 -6.49
CA LYS A 3 3.51 13.46 -7.88
C LYS A 3 3.89 12.36 -8.89
N LYS A 4 4.96 11.59 -8.65
CA LYS A 4 5.35 10.46 -9.52
C LYS A 4 4.42 9.27 -9.31
N VAL A 5 4.14 8.91 -8.06
CA VAL A 5 3.24 7.78 -7.73
C VAL A 5 1.87 7.95 -8.38
N VAL A 6 1.32 9.16 -8.31
CA VAL A 6 0.00 9.49 -8.88
C VAL A 6 0.01 9.53 -10.41
N ASN A 7 1.08 10.05 -11.03
CA ASN A 7 1.20 10.09 -12.49
C ASN A 7 1.50 8.72 -13.12
N ASP A 8 2.29 7.88 -12.45
CA ASP A 8 2.68 6.55 -12.96
C ASP A 8 1.54 5.52 -12.82
N HIS A 9 0.53 5.79 -11.99
CA HIS A 9 -0.60 4.90 -11.73
C HIS A 9 -1.94 5.64 -11.89
N PRO A 10 -2.35 5.95 -13.13
CA PRO A 10 -3.63 6.61 -13.39
C PRO A 10 -4.79 5.74 -12.88
N GLY A 11 -5.59 6.27 -11.96
CA GLY A 11 -6.69 5.56 -11.30
C GLY A 11 -6.42 5.18 -9.83
N PHE A 12 -5.17 5.27 -9.38
CA PHE A 12 -4.81 5.14 -7.96
C PHE A 12 -5.27 6.34 -7.11
N MET A 13 -5.63 7.44 -7.77
CA MET A 13 -6.27 8.60 -7.17
C MET A 13 -7.57 8.92 -7.92
N LYS A 14 -8.73 8.68 -7.30
CA LYS A 14 -10.02 9.22 -7.75
C LYS A 14 -10.10 10.70 -7.37
N VAL A 15 -9.95 11.55 -8.39
CA VAL A 15 -9.99 13.02 -8.30
C VAL A 15 -11.28 13.58 -7.66
N ASN A 16 -12.36 12.79 -7.63
CA ASN A 16 -13.70 13.21 -7.16
C ASN A 16 -14.16 12.49 -5.87
N SER A 17 -13.26 11.88 -5.10
CA SER A 17 -13.64 11.15 -3.88
C SER A 17 -12.85 11.67 -2.68
N THR A 18 -13.56 12.01 -1.60
CA THR A 18 -13.04 12.52 -0.30
C THR A 18 -12.06 11.59 0.42
N LYS A 19 -11.65 10.48 -0.20
CA LYS A 19 -10.79 9.42 0.38
C LYS A 19 -9.43 9.25 -0.32
N SER A 20 -9.13 10.02 -1.37
CA SER A 20 -8.21 9.51 -2.40
C SER A 20 -6.72 9.83 -2.28
N GLY A 21 -6.27 10.54 -1.24
CA GLY A 21 -4.85 10.91 -1.07
C GLY A 21 -4.04 9.97 -0.19
N ALA A 22 -4.69 9.13 0.61
CA ALA A 22 -4.02 8.36 1.66
C ALA A 22 -3.17 7.22 1.09
N ASP A 23 -3.73 6.41 0.20
CA ASP A 23 -3.05 5.26 -0.40
C ASP A 23 -1.73 5.65 -1.12
N PRO A 24 -1.71 6.67 -2.00
CA PRO A 24 -0.46 7.15 -2.59
C PRO A 24 0.48 7.83 -1.61
N ALA A 25 -0.02 8.45 -0.53
CA ALA A 25 0.84 9.03 0.49
C ALA A 25 1.58 7.95 1.30
N VAL A 26 0.91 6.86 1.68
CA VAL A 26 1.49 5.74 2.42
C VAL A 26 2.61 5.08 1.60
N VAL A 27 2.34 4.78 0.32
CA VAL A 27 3.34 4.17 -0.57
C VAL A 27 4.52 5.12 -0.80
N ALA A 28 4.26 6.40 -1.09
CA ALA A 28 5.32 7.38 -1.31
C ALA A 28 6.19 7.60 -0.06
N PHE A 29 5.59 7.56 1.13
CA PHE A 29 6.30 7.67 2.40
C PHE A 29 7.17 6.44 2.66
N ALA A 30 6.62 5.24 2.48
CA ALA A 30 7.37 4.00 2.64
C ALA A 30 8.56 3.92 1.68
N GLU A 31 8.36 4.30 0.41
CA GLU A 31 9.42 4.36 -0.59
C GLU A 31 10.52 5.38 -0.23
N ALA A 32 10.13 6.55 0.30
CA ALA A 32 11.08 7.59 0.67
C ALA A 32 11.95 7.22 1.88
N HIS A 33 11.41 6.38 2.77
CA HIS A 33 12.06 6.00 4.02
C HIS A 33 12.57 4.55 4.04
N GLY A 34 12.39 3.79 2.95
CA GLY A 34 12.78 2.37 2.87
C GLY A 34 12.01 1.49 3.86
N LEU A 35 10.72 1.76 4.05
CA LEU A 35 9.86 1.07 5.01
C LEU A 35 8.99 0.00 4.34
N VAL A 36 8.53 -0.96 5.15
CA VAL A 36 7.54 -1.97 4.76
C VAL A 36 6.13 -1.39 4.89
N VAL A 37 5.28 -1.60 3.89
CA VAL A 37 3.88 -1.17 3.93
C VAL A 37 3.01 -2.27 4.55
N VAL A 38 2.33 -1.95 5.65
CA VAL A 38 1.35 -2.84 6.28
C VAL A 38 -0.05 -2.42 5.84
N THR A 39 -0.79 -3.32 5.21
CA THR A 39 -2.16 -3.06 4.78
C THR A 39 -3.03 -4.29 4.96
N TYR A 40 -4.35 -4.09 5.09
CA TYR A 40 -5.35 -5.16 5.05
C TYR A 40 -5.94 -5.36 3.66
N GLU A 41 -5.47 -4.59 2.67
CA GLU A 41 -5.89 -4.76 1.29
C GLU A 41 -5.27 -6.02 0.68
N THR A 42 -6.05 -6.66 -0.19
CA THR A 42 -5.57 -7.75 -1.05
C THR A 42 -5.31 -7.24 -2.46
N MET A 43 -4.49 -7.97 -3.22
CA MET A 43 -4.23 -7.67 -4.64
C MET A 43 -5.53 -7.42 -5.40
N ALA A 44 -5.51 -6.42 -6.26
CA ALA A 44 -6.64 -6.13 -7.12
C ALA A 44 -6.62 -7.12 -8.29
N LYS A 45 -7.78 -7.41 -8.86
CA LYS A 45 -7.82 -8.13 -10.15
C LYS A 45 -7.22 -7.23 -11.23
N LYS A 46 -6.65 -7.83 -12.29
CA LYS A 46 -6.01 -7.11 -13.42
C LYS A 46 -6.89 -6.00 -14.03
N ASP A 47 -8.20 -6.17 -14.00
CA ASP A 47 -9.17 -5.22 -14.60
C ASP A 47 -9.80 -4.26 -13.56
N ALA A 48 -9.36 -4.31 -12.31
CA ALA A 48 -9.85 -3.45 -11.24
C ALA A 48 -8.86 -2.31 -10.93
N ALA A 49 -9.35 -1.26 -10.26
CA ALA A 49 -8.50 -0.17 -9.82
C ALA A 49 -7.34 -0.70 -8.94
N PRO A 50 -6.10 -0.25 -9.17
CA PRO A 50 -4.95 -0.70 -8.40
C PRO A 50 -5.16 -0.37 -6.92
N LYS A 51 -4.89 -1.34 -6.07
CA LYS A 51 -4.82 -1.20 -4.61
C LYS A 51 -3.37 -1.09 -4.13
N ILE A 52 -3.17 -0.69 -2.88
CA ILE A 52 -1.84 -0.55 -2.24
C ILE A 52 -0.88 -1.70 -2.58
N PRO A 53 -1.23 -2.99 -2.42
CA PRO A 53 -0.29 -4.09 -2.68
C PRO A 53 0.17 -4.17 -4.14
N ASN A 54 -0.68 -3.81 -5.11
CA ASN A 54 -0.29 -3.82 -6.53
C ASN A 54 0.75 -2.73 -6.81
N VAL A 55 0.59 -1.56 -6.20
CA VAL A 55 1.54 -0.44 -6.36
C VAL A 55 2.85 -0.73 -5.63
N CYS A 56 2.78 -1.37 -4.46
CA CYS A 56 3.98 -1.81 -3.74
C CYS A 56 4.78 -2.84 -4.56
N GLU A 57 4.12 -3.85 -5.13
CA GLU A 57 4.75 -4.84 -6.01
C GLU A 57 5.37 -4.18 -7.25
N ALA A 58 4.65 -3.29 -7.93
CA ALA A 58 5.15 -2.57 -9.09
C ALA A 58 6.37 -1.68 -8.78
N ARG A 59 6.51 -1.22 -7.53
CA ARG A 59 7.63 -0.38 -7.07
C ARG A 59 8.72 -1.16 -6.34
N GLY A 60 8.59 -2.48 -6.21
CA GLY A 60 9.54 -3.32 -5.48
C GLY A 60 9.57 -3.04 -3.96
N LEU A 61 8.47 -2.53 -3.41
CA LEU A 61 8.31 -2.28 -1.98
C LEU A 61 7.74 -3.52 -1.30
N GLU A 62 8.28 -3.86 -0.14
CA GLU A 62 7.73 -4.94 0.67
C GLU A 62 6.37 -4.53 1.24
N CYS A 63 5.37 -5.38 1.04
CA CYS A 63 4.02 -5.17 1.53
C CYS A 63 3.51 -6.43 2.21
N VAL A 64 3.09 -6.30 3.47
CA VAL A 64 2.69 -7.42 4.33
C VAL A 64 1.33 -7.16 4.97
N GLN A 65 0.64 -8.21 5.41
CA GLN A 65 -0.57 -8.06 6.18
C GLN A 65 -0.23 -7.84 7.66
N LEU A 66 -1.15 -7.26 8.45
CA LEU A 66 -0.90 -7.08 9.88
C LEU A 66 -0.57 -8.41 10.57
N ILE A 67 -1.22 -9.51 10.17
CA ILE A 67 -0.95 -10.83 10.75
C ILE A 67 0.51 -11.27 10.56
N ASP A 68 1.14 -10.90 9.45
CA ASP A 68 2.54 -11.24 9.19
C ASP A 68 3.47 -10.44 10.11
N VAL A 69 3.14 -9.18 10.39
CA VAL A 69 3.84 -8.36 11.38
C VAL A 69 3.70 -8.96 12.78
N LEU A 70 2.48 -9.34 13.16
CA LEU A 70 2.21 -9.96 14.46
C LEU A 70 2.97 -11.28 14.63
N ARG A 71 3.04 -12.10 13.58
CA ARG A 71 3.86 -13.33 13.58
C ARG A 71 5.35 -13.03 13.69
N ALA A 72 5.84 -12.01 12.99
CA ALA A 72 7.25 -11.63 13.00
C ALA A 72 7.72 -11.16 14.39
N VAL A 73 6.83 -10.57 15.18
CA VAL A 73 7.14 -10.09 16.56
C VAL A 73 6.77 -11.10 17.65
N ASP A 74 6.47 -12.36 17.30
CA ASP A 74 5.99 -13.41 18.22
C ASP A 74 4.80 -12.95 19.09
N PHE A 75 3.91 -12.14 18.51
CA PHE A 75 2.76 -11.62 19.25
C PHE A 75 1.79 -12.75 19.59
N LYS A 76 1.52 -12.92 20.88
CA LYS A 76 0.54 -13.88 21.40
C LYS A 76 -0.68 -13.14 21.91
N LEU A 77 -1.83 -13.40 21.30
CA LEU A 77 -3.12 -13.01 21.87
C LEU A 77 -3.33 -13.84 23.14
N GLY A 78 -3.38 -13.18 24.30
CA GLY A 78 -3.58 -13.84 25.59
C GLY A 78 -4.84 -14.69 25.58
N GLY A 79 -4.69 -15.95 26.00
CA GLY A 79 -5.78 -16.89 26.25
C GLY A 79 -6.39 -16.73 27.63
#